data_AF-X1PS14-F1
#
_entry.id   AF-X1PS14-F1
#
_cell.length_a   1.000
_cell.length_b   1.000
_cell.length_c   1.000
_cell.angle_alpha   90.00
_cell.angle_beta   90.00
_cell.angle_gamma   90.00
#
_symmetry.space_group_name_H-M   'P 1'
#
loop_
_entity.id
_entity.type
_entity.pdbx_description
1 polymer ?
#
loop_
_entity_poly.entity_id
_entity_poly.type
_entity_poly.pdbx_seq_one_letter_code
_entity_poly.pdbx_strand_id
1 'polypeptide(L)'
;CAVLSEQSIIKYEQNNVSLEDLCAALTLATARNYLAKVVRGKEIKEKVVFQGATAFNSGQVAALETVLKKGIVVPPWPHITGAIGAAKYAYDTECLGDFRGFKSISNLKYAVGPFECINKGCGNDCNITMAKIGDEEFYIGDRCQRYSAKKDEKKIKPPNLFKERQKIMEDACK
;
A
#
# COMPACT_ATOMS: atom_id res chain seq x y z
N CYS A 1 -3.77 -11.92 -11.79
CA CYS A 1 -4.90 -11.94 -10.83
C CYS A 1 -4.66 -13.11 -9.90
N ALA A 2 -4.65 -12.89 -8.57
CA ALA A 2 -4.31 -13.96 -7.61
C ALA A 2 -5.32 -15.12 -7.67
N VAL A 3 -6.61 -14.82 -7.80
CA VAL A 3 -7.69 -15.83 -7.89
C VAL A 3 -7.50 -16.80 -9.05
N LEU A 4 -7.10 -16.30 -10.23
CA LEU A 4 -6.86 -17.15 -11.40
C LEU A 4 -5.60 -18.01 -11.24
N SER A 5 -4.58 -17.49 -10.57
CA SER A 5 -3.36 -18.24 -10.26
C SER A 5 -3.65 -19.37 -9.28
N GLU A 6 -4.45 -19.11 -8.24
CA GLU A 6 -4.90 -20.10 -7.26
C GLU A 6 -5.71 -21.23 -7.92
N GLN A 7 -6.71 -20.88 -8.73
CA GLN A 7 -7.50 -21.87 -9.47
C GLN A 7 -6.64 -22.73 -10.40
N SER A 8 -5.61 -22.13 -11.02
CA SER A 8 -4.68 -22.86 -11.88
C SER A 8 -3.82 -23.83 -11.08
N ILE A 9 -3.29 -23.40 -9.93
CA ILE A 9 -2.48 -24.26 -9.05
C ILE A 9 -3.29 -25.47 -8.59
N ILE A 10 -4.52 -25.27 -8.10
CA ILE A 10 -5.41 -26.36 -7.67
C ILE A 10 -5.65 -27.35 -8.82
N LYS A 11 -5.89 -26.85 -10.03
CA LYS A 11 -6.06 -27.70 -11.21
C LYS A 11 -4.81 -28.53 -11.51
N TYR A 12 -3.60 -27.95 -11.45
CA TYR A 12 -2.38 -28.69 -11.76
C TYR A 12 -1.99 -29.67 -10.64
N GLU A 13 -2.26 -29.33 -9.38
CA GLU A 13 -2.13 -30.23 -8.24
C GLU A 13 -3.02 -31.48 -8.40
N GLN A 14 -4.30 -31.29 -8.80
CA GLN A 14 -5.21 -32.41 -9.10
C GLN A 14 -4.72 -33.31 -10.24
N ASN A 15 -3.86 -32.80 -11.11
CA ASN A 15 -3.22 -33.58 -12.18
C ASN A 15 -1.88 -34.19 -11.74
N ASN A 16 -1.59 -34.25 -10.44
CA ASN A 16 -0.37 -34.78 -9.85
C ASN A 16 0.92 -34.09 -10.34
N VAL A 17 0.85 -32.80 -10.67
CA VAL A 17 2.07 -32.00 -10.88
C VAL A 17 2.80 -31.87 -9.53
N SER A 18 4.12 -31.99 -9.56
CA SER A 18 4.95 -31.92 -8.36
C SER A 18 4.83 -30.55 -7.66
N LEU A 19 5.00 -30.54 -6.34
CA LEU A 19 4.96 -29.29 -5.57
C LEU A 19 6.09 -28.35 -6.00
N GLU A 20 7.26 -28.91 -6.31
CA GLU A 20 8.43 -28.20 -6.78
C GLU A 20 8.13 -27.45 -8.09
N ASP A 21 7.50 -28.13 -9.05
CA ASP A 21 7.11 -27.53 -10.34
C ASP A 21 6.04 -26.46 -10.15
N LEU A 22 5.09 -26.66 -9.24
CA LEU A 22 4.06 -25.65 -8.94
C LEU A 22 4.67 -24.39 -8.32
N CYS A 23 5.59 -24.55 -7.36
CA CYS A 23 6.32 -23.43 -6.76
C CYS A 23 7.19 -22.68 -7.78
N ALA A 24 7.90 -23.41 -8.66
CA ALA A 24 8.70 -22.83 -9.73
C ALA A 24 7.81 -22.08 -10.74
N ALA A 25 6.69 -22.68 -11.16
CA ALA A 25 5.74 -22.06 -12.07
C ALA A 25 5.17 -20.76 -11.50
N LEU A 26 4.81 -20.74 -10.21
CA LEU A 26 4.29 -19.56 -9.54
C LEU A 26 5.32 -18.43 -9.48
N THR A 27 6.54 -18.71 -9.03
CA THR A 27 7.62 -17.71 -8.92
C THR A 27 8.05 -17.15 -10.28
N LEU A 28 8.05 -17.98 -11.33
CA LEU A 28 8.28 -17.54 -12.71
C LEU A 28 7.11 -16.70 -13.25
N ALA A 29 5.87 -17.08 -12.96
CA ALA A 29 4.70 -16.34 -13.38
C ALA A 29 4.65 -14.94 -12.74
N THR A 30 4.94 -14.85 -11.44
CA THR A 30 5.02 -13.57 -10.71
C THR A 30 6.15 -12.68 -11.24
N ALA A 31 7.34 -13.25 -11.48
CA ALA A 31 8.48 -12.51 -12.05
C ALA A 31 8.13 -11.91 -13.43
N ARG A 32 7.59 -12.73 -14.34
CA ARG A 32 7.17 -12.28 -15.68
C ARG A 32 6.08 -11.22 -15.61
N ASN A 33 5.11 -11.40 -14.71
CA ASN A 33 4.03 -10.44 -14.53
C ASN A 33 4.56 -9.08 -14.05
N TYR A 34 5.47 -9.09 -13.07
CA TYR A 34 6.07 -7.86 -12.54
C TYR A 34 6.82 -7.10 -13.64
N LEU A 35 7.65 -7.79 -14.43
CA LEU A 35 8.38 -7.16 -15.53
C LEU A 35 7.42 -6.57 -16.58
N ALA A 36 6.38 -7.31 -16.96
CA ALA A 36 5.42 -6.86 -17.97
C ALA A 36 4.54 -5.69 -17.49
N LYS A 37 4.07 -5.72 -16.24
CA LYS A 37 3.05 -4.78 -15.74
C LYS A 37 3.62 -3.61 -14.95
N VAL A 38 4.74 -3.79 -14.27
CA VAL A 38 5.36 -2.77 -13.41
C VAL A 38 6.57 -2.15 -14.08
N VAL A 39 7.53 -2.96 -14.54
CA VAL A 39 8.73 -2.44 -15.22
C VAL A 39 8.39 -1.89 -16.60
N ARG A 40 7.46 -2.53 -17.33
CA ARG A 40 6.89 -2.06 -18.61
C ARG A 40 7.96 -1.71 -19.66
N GLY A 41 8.97 -2.56 -19.80
CA GLY A 41 10.02 -2.39 -20.81
C GLY A 41 11.01 -1.26 -20.53
N LYS A 42 10.98 -0.64 -19.33
CA LYS A 42 12.06 0.26 -18.90
C LYS A 42 13.40 -0.47 -18.95
N GLU A 43 14.44 0.27 -19.32
CA GLU A 43 15.80 -0.24 -19.36
C GLU A 43 16.23 -0.78 -17.99
N ILE A 44 16.74 -2.01 -17.97
CA ILE A 44 17.28 -2.64 -16.77
C ILE A 44 18.80 -2.65 -16.89
N LYS A 45 19.46 -1.88 -16.02
CA LYS A 45 20.92 -1.70 -16.00
C LYS A 45 21.66 -2.97 -15.54
N GLU A 46 22.99 -2.91 -15.59
CA GLU A 46 23.92 -3.98 -15.20
C GLU A 46 23.60 -4.57 -13.81
N LYS A 47 23.50 -3.71 -12.80
CA LYS A 47 23.31 -4.10 -11.40
C LYS A 47 21.83 -4.05 -11.05
N VAL A 48 21.27 -5.21 -10.75
CA VAL A 48 19.88 -5.35 -10.33
C VAL A 48 19.85 -5.73 -8.85
N VAL A 49 19.17 -4.92 -8.04
CA VAL A 49 18.99 -5.17 -6.60
C VAL A 49 17.54 -5.58 -6.37
N PHE A 50 17.32 -6.68 -5.67
CA PHE A 50 15.98 -7.11 -5.26
C PHE A 50 15.79 -6.89 -3.77
N GLN A 51 14.77 -6.09 -3.43
CA GLN A 51 14.49 -5.62 -2.07
C GLN A 51 13.02 -5.82 -1.70
N GLY A 52 12.71 -5.65 -0.41
CA GLY A 52 11.41 -5.94 0.17
C GLY A 52 11.33 -7.34 0.77
N ALA A 53 10.25 -7.64 1.49
CA ALA A 53 10.10 -8.90 2.21
C ALA A 53 10.11 -10.14 1.29
N THR A 54 9.64 -10.00 0.05
CA THR A 54 9.64 -11.09 -0.93
C THR A 54 11.03 -11.51 -1.39
N ALA A 55 12.07 -10.70 -1.16
CA ALA A 55 13.44 -11.05 -1.50
C ALA A 55 14.04 -12.14 -0.58
N PHE A 56 13.38 -12.47 0.53
CA PHE A 56 13.72 -13.66 1.32
C PHE A 56 13.37 -14.98 0.62
N ASN A 57 12.47 -14.94 -0.37
CA ASN A 57 12.13 -16.11 -1.17
C ASN A 57 13.20 -16.33 -2.24
N SER A 58 14.11 -17.28 -2.00
CA SER A 58 15.17 -17.66 -2.93
C SER A 58 14.63 -18.13 -4.30
N GLY A 59 13.47 -18.78 -4.34
CA GLY A 59 12.80 -19.15 -5.60
C GLY A 59 12.38 -17.93 -6.42
N GLN A 60 11.94 -16.85 -5.77
CA GLN A 60 11.61 -15.60 -6.46
C GLN A 60 12.86 -14.89 -7.00
N VAL A 61 13.98 -14.96 -6.27
CA VAL A 61 15.29 -14.47 -6.73
C VAL A 61 15.73 -15.25 -7.97
N ALA A 62 15.74 -16.59 -7.89
CA ALA A 62 16.10 -17.47 -9.00
C ALA A 62 15.21 -17.27 -10.24
N ALA A 63 13.90 -17.07 -10.04
CA ALA A 63 12.97 -16.76 -11.13
C ALA A 63 13.30 -15.43 -11.81
N LEU A 64 13.66 -14.38 -11.06
CA LEU A 64 14.09 -13.11 -11.62
C LEU A 64 15.42 -13.25 -12.38
N GLU A 65 16.39 -13.97 -11.83
CA GLU A 65 17.66 -14.27 -12.50
C GLU A 65 17.44 -15.02 -13.82
N THR A 66 16.56 -16.01 -13.81
CA THR A 66 16.18 -16.81 -14.99
C THR A 66 15.56 -15.95 -16.08
N VAL A 67 14.60 -15.08 -15.72
CA VAL A 67 13.87 -14.26 -16.70
C VAL A 67 14.74 -13.11 -17.22
N LEU A 68 15.57 -12.51 -16.37
CA LEU A 68 16.43 -11.38 -16.74
C LEU A 68 17.76 -11.81 -17.36
N LYS A 69 18.17 -13.07 -17.19
CA LYS A 69 19.50 -13.59 -17.56
C LYS A 69 20.63 -12.74 -16.98
N LYS A 70 20.44 -12.26 -15.75
CA LYS A 70 21.35 -11.37 -15.01
C LYS A 70 21.36 -11.79 -13.54
N GLY A 71 22.49 -11.62 -12.86
CA GLY A 71 22.58 -11.85 -11.43
C GLY A 71 21.77 -10.82 -10.64
N ILE A 72 21.14 -11.28 -9.56
CA ILE A 72 20.36 -10.43 -8.65
C ILE A 72 21.12 -10.25 -7.33
N VAL A 73 21.33 -9.00 -6.92
CA VAL A 73 21.89 -8.69 -5.60
C VAL A 73 20.75 -8.58 -4.59
N VAL A 74 20.79 -9.41 -3.54
CA VAL A 74 19.88 -9.31 -2.39
C VAL A 74 20.67 -8.73 -1.20
N PRO A 75 20.29 -7.58 -0.66
CA PRO A 75 20.95 -7.02 0.52
C PRO A 75 20.68 -7.89 1.76
N PRO A 76 21.52 -7.85 2.81
CA PRO A 76 21.37 -8.70 4.00
C PRO A 76 20.02 -8.53 4.71
N TRP A 77 19.45 -7.32 4.67
CA TRP A 77 18.20 -6.96 5.35
C TRP A 77 17.18 -6.38 4.38
N PRO A 78 16.66 -7.17 3.42
CA PRO A 78 15.92 -6.63 2.29
C PRO A 78 14.57 -6.00 2.69
N HIS A 79 13.95 -6.50 3.76
CA HIS A 79 12.68 -6.02 4.31
C HIS A 79 12.71 -4.62 4.95
N ILE A 80 13.88 -4.14 5.40
CA ILE A 80 14.01 -2.82 6.06
C ILE A 80 14.79 -1.80 5.21
N THR A 81 15.16 -2.13 3.98
CA THR A 81 15.87 -1.23 3.05
C THR A 81 15.21 0.13 2.92
N GLY A 82 13.87 0.17 2.87
CA GLY A 82 13.10 1.42 2.83
C GLY A 82 13.25 2.26 4.12
N ALA A 83 13.23 1.61 5.29
CA ALA A 83 13.41 2.29 6.58
C ALA A 83 14.84 2.84 6.73
N ILE A 84 15.84 2.08 6.28
CA ILE A 84 17.24 2.55 6.21
C ILE A 84 17.35 3.78 5.31
N GLY A 85 16.71 3.75 4.14
CA GLY A 85 16.67 4.89 3.22
C GLY A 85 16.05 6.14 3.85
N ALA A 86 14.91 5.98 4.53
CA ALA A 86 14.25 7.08 5.25
C ALA A 86 15.11 7.66 6.38
N ALA A 87 15.75 6.78 7.18
CA ALA A 87 16.65 7.21 8.24
C ALA A 87 17.88 7.96 7.70
N LYS A 88 18.48 7.47 6.60
CA LYS A 88 19.59 8.14 5.93
C LYS A 88 19.19 9.50 5.37
N TYR A 89 18.02 9.59 4.75
CA TYR A 89 17.50 10.85 4.22
C TYR A 89 17.28 11.88 5.34
N ALA A 90 16.68 11.47 6.45
CA ALA A 90 16.50 12.35 7.62
C ALA A 90 17.84 12.81 8.21
N TYR A 91 18.83 11.90 8.28
CA TYR A 91 20.18 12.22 8.73
C TYR A 91 20.87 13.25 7.82
N ASP A 92 20.77 13.08 6.50
CA ASP A 92 21.43 13.95 5.51
C ASP A 92 20.78 15.33 5.40
N THR A 93 19.49 15.43 5.70
CA THR A 93 18.74 16.69 5.62
C THR A 93 18.78 17.49 6.92
N GLU A 94 19.50 17.01 7.94
CA GLU A 94 19.53 17.56 9.31
C GLU A 94 18.13 17.83 9.88
N CYS A 95 17.13 17.12 9.36
CA CYS A 95 15.74 17.31 9.72
C CYS A 95 15.45 16.45 10.96
N LEU A 96 15.80 16.99 12.12
CA LEU A 96 15.32 16.48 13.40
C LEU A 96 13.81 16.73 13.45
N GLY A 97 13.02 15.74 13.05
CA GLY A 97 11.56 15.82 13.17
C GLY A 97 11.10 15.88 14.63
N ASP A 98 9.82 16.21 14.85
CA ASP A 98 9.19 16.30 16.18
C ASP A 98 8.91 14.92 16.82
N PHE A 99 9.78 13.94 16.58
CA PHE A 99 9.64 12.61 17.16
C PHE A 99 9.84 12.72 18.68
N ARG A 100 8.74 12.55 19.41
CA ARG A 100 8.68 12.69 20.88
C ARG A 100 9.54 11.67 21.65
N GLY A 101 10.07 10.65 20.96
CA GLY A 101 10.90 9.59 21.52
C GLY A 101 10.11 8.33 21.88
N PHE A 102 10.78 7.18 21.91
CA PHE A 102 10.12 5.90 22.21
C PHE A 102 9.54 5.85 23.63
N LYS A 103 10.20 6.46 24.62
CA LYS A 103 9.75 6.48 26.02
C LYS A 103 8.46 7.28 26.21
N SER A 104 8.27 8.37 25.47
CA SER A 104 7.04 9.14 25.54
C SER A 104 5.87 8.39 24.89
N ILE A 105 6.14 7.64 23.81
CA ILE A 105 5.14 6.84 23.10
C ILE A 105 4.76 5.60 23.91
N SER A 106 5.73 4.90 24.51
CA SER A 106 5.46 3.70 25.30
C SER A 106 4.63 3.98 26.55
N ASN A 107 4.79 5.17 27.14
CA ASN A 107 4.07 5.61 28.34
C ASN A 107 2.84 6.47 28.01
N LEU A 108 2.49 6.58 26.73
CA LEU A 108 1.35 7.38 26.29
C LEU A 108 0.07 6.77 26.85
N LYS A 109 -0.65 7.54 27.67
CA LYS A 109 -1.99 7.15 28.12
C LYS A 109 -2.99 7.51 27.03
N TYR A 110 -3.73 6.51 26.58
CA TYR A 110 -4.79 6.68 25.60
C TYR A 110 -5.98 5.81 25.97
N ALA A 111 -7.18 6.28 25.65
CA ALA A 111 -8.42 5.51 25.79
C ALA A 111 -8.91 5.14 24.40
N VAL A 112 -9.28 3.88 24.18
CA VAL A 112 -9.85 3.42 22.91
C VAL A 112 -11.22 2.83 23.19
N GLY A 113 -12.21 3.22 22.40
CA GLY A 113 -13.57 2.71 22.55
C GLY A 113 -14.37 2.77 21.25
N PRO A 114 -15.52 2.06 21.20
CA PRO A 114 -16.45 2.17 20.09
C PRO A 114 -17.05 3.58 20.02
N PHE A 115 -17.31 4.05 18.81
CA PHE A 115 -17.96 5.34 18.57
C PHE A 115 -19.19 5.16 17.68
N GLU A 116 -20.33 5.68 18.16
CA GLU A 116 -21.57 5.66 17.38
C GLU A 116 -21.61 6.81 16.37
N CYS A 117 -21.73 6.46 15.09
CA CYS A 117 -21.86 7.44 14.02
C CYS A 117 -23.17 8.24 14.17
N ILE A 118 -23.08 9.57 14.20
CA ILE A 118 -24.24 10.45 14.26
C ILE A 118 -25.10 10.42 12.98
N ASN A 119 -24.55 9.96 11.85
CA ASN A 119 -25.27 9.90 10.58
C ASN A 119 -25.86 8.51 10.32
N LYS A 120 -26.97 8.21 11.01
CA LYS A 120 -27.69 6.93 10.86
C LYS A 120 -28.36 6.76 9.48
N GLY A 121 -28.46 7.82 8.67
CA GLY A 121 -29.10 7.78 7.35
C GLY A 121 -28.18 7.46 6.18
N CYS A 122 -26.87 7.26 6.39
CA CYS A 122 -25.92 7.06 5.28
C CYS A 122 -25.78 5.62 4.78
N GLY A 123 -26.41 4.64 5.44
CA GLY A 123 -26.39 3.22 5.05
C GLY A 123 -25.01 2.54 5.13
N ASN A 124 -24.00 3.20 5.69
CA ASN A 124 -22.63 2.65 5.75
C ASN A 124 -22.39 1.73 6.94
N ASP A 125 -23.25 1.78 7.97
CA ASP A 125 -23.18 1.00 9.22
C ASP A 125 -21.74 0.76 9.69
N CYS A 126 -21.01 1.86 9.82
CA CYS A 126 -19.57 1.82 10.12
C CYS A 126 -19.34 1.36 11.55
N ASN A 127 -18.42 0.41 11.73
CA ASN A 127 -17.86 0.10 13.05
C ASN A 127 -16.68 1.04 13.32
N ILE A 128 -16.98 2.19 13.93
CA ILE A 128 -15.98 3.24 14.18
C ILE A 128 -15.37 3.03 15.56
N THR A 129 -14.04 3.11 15.62
CA THR A 129 -13.27 3.15 16.86
C THR A 129 -12.75 4.56 17.06
N MET A 130 -12.95 5.12 18.26
CA MET A 130 -12.40 6.40 18.65
C MET A 130 -11.29 6.18 19.69
N ALA A 131 -10.13 6.76 19.42
CA ALA A 131 -8.98 6.77 20.30
C ALA A 131 -8.74 8.18 20.81
N LYS A 132 -8.78 8.37 22.12
CA LYS A 132 -8.48 9.63 22.80
C LYS A 132 -7.06 9.61 23.34
N ILE A 133 -6.22 10.52 22.87
CA ILE A 133 -4.82 10.65 23.27
C ILE A 133 -4.65 12.06 23.85
N GLY A 134 -4.57 12.17 25.17
CA GLY A 134 -4.66 13.48 25.83
C GLY A 134 -6.03 14.12 25.57
N ASP A 135 -6.02 15.32 24.99
CA ASP A 135 -7.24 16.07 24.61
C ASP A 135 -7.64 15.88 23.14
N GLU A 136 -6.82 15.20 22.34
CA GLU A 136 -7.11 14.95 20.93
C GLU A 136 -7.86 13.62 20.73
N GLU A 137 -8.84 13.64 19.83
CA GLU A 137 -9.62 12.47 19.44
C GLU A 137 -9.30 12.06 18.02
N PHE A 138 -9.06 10.76 17.82
CA PHE A 138 -8.76 10.15 16.55
C PHE A 138 -9.82 9.10 16.23
N TYR A 139 -10.33 9.11 14.99
CA TYR A 139 -11.38 8.22 14.55
C TYR A 139 -10.86 7.28 13.46
N ILE A 140 -11.18 5.99 13.59
CA ILE A 140 -10.72 4.93 12.68
C ILE A 140 -11.94 4.09 12.28
N GLY A 141 -12.07 3.81 10.98
CA GLY A 141 -13.08 2.88 10.46
C GLY A 141 -14.34 3.53 9.86
N ASP A 142 -14.36 4.86 9.71
CA ASP A 142 -15.46 5.56 9.03
C ASP A 142 -15.29 5.55 7.50
N ARG A 143 -16.24 4.93 6.79
CA ARG A 143 -16.18 4.82 5.32
C ARG A 143 -16.34 6.16 4.59
N CYS A 144 -17.13 7.06 5.17
CA CYS A 144 -17.38 8.38 4.59
C CYS A 144 -16.29 9.41 4.92
N GLN A 145 -15.28 9.02 5.71
CA GLN A 145 -14.18 9.89 6.14
C GLN A 145 -14.65 11.18 6.83
N ARG A 146 -15.85 11.16 7.43
CA ARG A 146 -16.43 12.32 8.12
C ARG A 146 -15.65 12.70 9.38
N TYR A 147 -15.04 11.73 10.03
CA TYR A 147 -14.32 11.91 11.30
C TYR A 147 -12.81 11.68 11.14
N SER A 148 -12.37 10.72 10.31
CA SER A 148 -10.94 10.43 10.12
C SER A 148 -10.22 11.42 9.20
N ALA A 149 -10.92 12.08 8.27
CA ALA A 149 -10.28 13.07 7.42
C ALA A 149 -9.97 14.33 8.23
N LYS A 150 -8.69 14.70 8.28
CA LYS A 150 -8.31 16.07 8.60
C LYS A 150 -8.86 16.97 7.50
N LYS A 151 -9.74 17.91 7.85
CA LYS A 151 -10.09 19.00 6.95
C LYS A 151 -8.85 19.86 6.80
N ASP A 152 -8.00 19.55 5.83
CA ASP A 152 -7.12 20.57 5.29
C ASP A 152 -8.06 21.65 4.71
N GLU A 153 -8.06 22.83 5.32
CA GLU A 153 -8.65 24.00 4.67
C GLU A 153 -7.90 24.18 3.35
N LYS A 154 -8.48 23.65 2.26
CA LYS A 154 -7.96 23.91 0.93
C LYS A 154 -7.96 25.43 0.78
N LYS A 155 -6.75 26.02 0.75
CA LYS A 155 -6.53 27.46 0.51
C LYS A 155 -7.22 27.95 -0.77
N ILE A 156 -7.53 27.02 -1.68
CA ILE A 156 -8.25 27.26 -2.91
C ILE A 156 -9.59 26.53 -2.81
N LYS A 157 -10.70 27.30 -2.78
CA LYS A 157 -12.04 26.76 -3.04
C LYS A 157 -12.21 26.64 -4.55
N PRO A 158 -12.10 25.44 -5.16
CA PRO A 158 -12.34 25.30 -6.59
C PRO A 158 -13.78 25.72 -6.92
N PRO A 159 -14.03 26.29 -8.10
CA PRO A 159 -15.38 26.62 -8.54
C PRO A 159 -16.27 25.37 -8.54
N ASN A 160 -17.55 25.55 -8.23
CA ASN A 160 -18.51 24.44 -8.20
C ASN A 160 -18.91 24.05 -9.63
N LEU A 161 -18.10 23.17 -10.24
CA LEU A 161 -18.28 22.70 -11.61
C LEU A 161 -19.62 21.95 -11.83
N PHE A 162 -20.24 21.41 -10.77
CA PHE A 162 -21.57 20.80 -10.88
C PHE A 162 -22.66 21.84 -11.11
N LYS A 163 -22.58 22.99 -10.42
CA LYS A 163 -23.50 24.11 -10.61
C LYS A 163 -23.32 24.75 -12.00
N GLU A 164 -22.08 24.83 -12.47
CA GLU A 164 -21.74 25.33 -13.80
C GLU A 164 -22.25 24.39 -14.91
N ARG A 165 -22.03 23.07 -14.75
CA ARG A 165 -22.63 22.05 -15.62
C ARG A 165 -24.14 22.16 -15.65
N GLN A 166 -24.80 22.31 -14.49
CA GLN A 166 -26.25 22.41 -14.44
C GLN A 166 -26.77 23.64 -15.19
N LYS A 167 -26.11 24.79 -15.04
CA LYS A 167 -26.40 25.99 -15.85
C LYS A 167 -26.25 25.74 -17.35
N ILE A 168 -25.15 25.11 -17.78
CA ILE A 168 -24.94 24.77 -19.19
C ILE A 168 -26.06 23.86 -19.71
N MET A 169 -26.50 22.90 -18.91
CA MET A 169 -27.58 21.98 -19.29
C MET A 169 -28.95 22.69 -19.33
N GLU A 170 -29.20 23.64 -18.43
CA GLU A 170 -30.42 24.46 -18.39
C GLU A 170 -30.47 25.46 -19.56
N ASP A 171 -29.33 26.05 -19.92
CA ASP A 171 -29.22 26.99 -21.04
C ASP A 171 -29.24 26.28 -22.40
N ALA A 172 -28.79 25.02 -22.49
CA ALA A 172 -28.90 24.21 -23.71
C ALA A 172 -30.34 23.72 -24.01
N CYS A 173 -31.24 23.83 -23.03
CA CYS A 173 -32.66 23.47 -23.17
C CYS A 173 -33.55 24.68 -23.52
N LYS A 174 -32.99 25.88 -23.70
CA LYS A 174 -33.67 27.07 -24.24
C LYS A 174 -33.39 27.19 -25.74
#